data_AF-A0A2A9KFX8-F1
#
_entry.id   AF-A0A2A9KFX8-F1
#
_cell.length_a   1.000
_cell.length_b   1.000
_cell.length_c   1.000
_cell.angle_alpha   90.00
_cell.angle_beta   90.00
_cell.angle_gamma   90.00
#
_symmetry.space_group_name_H-M   'P 1'
#
loop_
_entity.id
_entity.type
_entity.pdbx_description
1 polymer ?
#
loop_
_entity_poly.entity_id
_entity_poly.type
_entity_poly.pdbx_seq_one_letter_code
_entity_poly.pdbx_strand_id
1 'polypeptide(L)'
;MSLGLVGRKVGMMRIFTEDGDSIPVTVLDVSNNRVTQIKTPETDGYTAVQVAFGSRRASRVTKAAAGHYAKAGVEAGTILREFRIDSAKASELKAGEVIAASLFEVGQKVDVQGVSIGKGYAGTIKRHNFASGRASHGNSRSHNVPGSIGMAQDPGRVFPGKRMTGHMGDVTVTTQNLEIARVDAERQLLLVKGAVPGAKNGQVVVSPAIKIKAKKGA
;
A
#
# COMPACT_ATOMS: atom_id res chain seq x y z
N MET A 1 -14.24 -6.48 -7.59
CA MET A 1 -12.92 -6.43 -6.89
C MET A 1 -12.99 -7.44 -5.75
N SER A 2 -11.89 -8.07 -5.39
CA SER A 2 -11.86 -9.13 -4.36
C SER A 2 -11.39 -8.62 -3.01
N LEU A 3 -11.73 -9.36 -1.96
CA LEU A 3 -11.30 -9.09 -0.58
C LEU A 3 -9.77 -9.09 -0.51
N GLY A 4 -9.21 -8.12 0.23
CA GLY A 4 -7.79 -8.03 0.51
C GLY A 4 -7.50 -8.09 2.01
N LEU A 5 -6.21 -8.05 2.35
CA LEU A 5 -5.74 -8.00 3.74
C LEU A 5 -5.02 -6.69 4.01
N VAL A 6 -5.12 -6.23 5.25
CA VAL A 6 -4.31 -5.12 5.75
C VAL A 6 -3.16 -5.71 6.56
N GLY A 7 -2.00 -5.08 6.52
CA GLY A 7 -0.84 -5.60 7.20
C GLY A 7 0.22 -4.57 7.50
N ARG A 8 1.36 -5.09 7.92
CA ARG A 8 2.57 -4.33 8.25
C ARG A 8 3.78 -4.93 7.54
N LYS A 9 4.59 -4.10 6.93
CA LYS A 9 5.86 -4.51 6.33
C LYS A 9 6.89 -4.85 7.41
N VAL A 10 7.29 -6.12 7.53
CA VAL A 10 8.26 -6.58 8.55
C VAL A 10 9.70 -6.31 8.08
N GLY A 11 9.99 -6.56 6.81
CA GLY A 11 11.34 -6.40 6.27
C GLY A 11 11.51 -7.11 4.94
N MET A 12 12.74 -7.13 4.44
CA MET A 12 13.12 -7.90 3.26
C MET A 12 14.10 -9.00 3.64
N MET A 13 13.99 -10.13 2.96
CA MET A 13 14.93 -11.23 3.03
C MET A 13 15.04 -11.90 1.66
N ARG A 14 15.83 -12.97 1.56
CA ARG A 14 15.86 -13.85 0.40
C ARG A 14 15.42 -15.25 0.80
N ILE A 15 14.80 -15.95 -0.12
CA ILE A 15 14.51 -17.38 -0.02
C ILE A 15 15.18 -18.10 -1.19
N PHE A 16 15.50 -19.37 -0.98
CA PHE A 16 16.02 -20.24 -2.03
C PHE A 16 14.91 -21.16 -2.51
N THR A 17 14.76 -21.29 -3.83
CA THR A 17 13.85 -22.29 -4.43
C THR A 17 14.50 -23.67 -4.40
N GLU A 18 13.70 -24.70 -4.67
CA GLU A 18 14.20 -26.07 -4.80
C GLU A 18 15.22 -26.20 -5.96
N ASP A 19 15.07 -25.38 -6.99
CA ASP A 19 16.00 -25.29 -8.14
C ASP A 19 17.31 -24.56 -7.82
N GLY A 20 17.45 -23.99 -6.62
CA GLY A 20 18.63 -23.24 -6.17
C GLY A 20 18.61 -21.74 -6.46
N ASP A 21 17.53 -21.19 -7.02
CA ASP A 21 17.42 -19.76 -7.30
C ASP A 21 17.22 -18.95 -6.02
N SER A 22 17.91 -17.81 -5.92
CA SER A 22 17.76 -16.85 -4.82
C SER A 22 16.74 -15.77 -5.18
N ILE A 23 15.57 -15.78 -4.53
CA ILE A 23 14.50 -14.81 -4.77
C ILE A 23 14.43 -13.78 -3.62
N PRO A 24 14.51 -12.46 -3.91
CA PRO A 24 14.27 -11.43 -2.90
C PRO A 24 12.77 -11.32 -2.61
N VAL A 25 12.42 -11.37 -1.33
CA VAL A 25 11.03 -11.28 -0.85
C VAL A 25 10.89 -10.23 0.24
N THR A 26 9.77 -9.52 0.22
CA THR A 26 9.31 -8.69 1.33
C THR A 26 8.35 -9.51 2.20
N VAL A 27 8.62 -9.54 3.50
CA VAL A 27 7.77 -10.21 4.51
C VAL A 27 6.72 -9.21 5.01
N LEU A 28 5.46 -9.57 4.87
CA LEU A 28 4.31 -8.80 5.33
C LEU A 28 3.59 -9.58 6.43
N ASP A 29 3.38 -8.93 7.57
CA ASP A 29 2.56 -9.42 8.68
C ASP A 29 1.12 -9.01 8.43
N VAL A 30 0.24 -9.99 8.23
CA VAL A 30 -1.20 -9.82 7.99
C VAL A 30 -2.03 -10.49 9.09
N SER A 31 -1.44 -10.64 10.28
CA SER A 31 -2.13 -11.19 11.44
C SER A 31 -3.29 -10.31 11.91
N ASN A 32 -4.28 -10.90 12.59
CA ASN A 32 -5.36 -10.17 13.26
C ASN A 32 -6.18 -9.24 12.34
N ASN A 33 -6.45 -9.67 11.10
CA ASN A 33 -7.43 -9.01 10.24
C ASN A 33 -8.84 -9.41 10.67
N ARG A 34 -9.67 -8.45 11.06
CA ARG A 34 -11.03 -8.68 11.57
C ARG A 34 -12.05 -7.81 10.85
N VAL A 35 -13.19 -8.39 10.47
CA VAL A 35 -14.28 -7.65 9.84
C VAL A 35 -14.99 -6.79 10.89
N THR A 36 -15.00 -5.47 10.67
CA THR A 36 -15.63 -4.51 11.59
C THR A 36 -17.00 -4.06 11.11
N GLN A 37 -17.20 -3.95 9.80
CA GLN A 37 -18.48 -3.52 9.23
C GLN A 37 -18.62 -4.08 7.83
N ILE A 38 -19.84 -4.49 7.49
CA ILE A 38 -20.25 -4.81 6.13
C ILE A 38 -21.15 -3.66 5.67
N LYS A 39 -20.79 -3.06 4.55
CA LYS A 39 -21.53 -1.97 3.91
C LYS A 39 -22.35 -2.54 2.77
N THR A 40 -23.62 -2.15 2.71
CA THR A 40 -24.54 -2.58 1.66
C THR A 40 -25.03 -1.39 0.84
N PRO A 41 -25.50 -1.62 -0.40
CA PRO A 41 -26.03 -0.55 -1.25
C PRO A 41 -27.18 0.23 -0.60
N GLU A 42 -28.01 -0.43 0.22
CA GLU A 42 -29.19 0.16 0.85
C GLU A 42 -28.82 1.13 1.98
N THR A 43 -27.76 0.84 2.74
CA THR A 43 -27.33 1.68 3.89
C THR A 43 -26.25 2.70 3.52
N ASP A 44 -25.31 2.31 2.67
CA ASP A 44 -24.07 3.08 2.41
C ASP A 44 -23.93 3.51 0.94
N GLY A 45 -24.80 3.05 0.04
CA GLY A 45 -24.74 3.37 -1.39
C GLY A 45 -23.70 2.58 -2.19
N TYR A 46 -22.96 1.66 -1.55
CA TYR A 46 -22.03 0.75 -2.21
C TYR A 46 -21.75 -0.50 -1.36
N THR A 47 -21.30 -1.57 -1.99
CA THR A 47 -20.89 -2.80 -1.31
C THR A 47 -19.41 -2.76 -0.93
N ALA A 48 -19.10 -2.88 0.35
CA ALA A 48 -17.73 -3.00 0.83
C ALA A 48 -17.65 -3.72 2.18
N VAL A 49 -16.47 -4.26 2.47
CA VAL A 49 -16.14 -4.81 3.78
C VAL A 49 -15.05 -3.98 4.41
N GLN A 50 -15.28 -3.54 5.64
CA GLN A 50 -14.30 -2.84 6.45
C GLN A 50 -13.55 -3.85 7.32
N VAL A 51 -12.23 -3.79 7.24
CA VAL A 51 -11.31 -4.69 7.94
C VAL A 51 -10.41 -3.88 8.85
N ALA A 52 -10.26 -4.34 10.10
CA ALA A 52 -9.30 -3.83 11.07
C ALA A 52 -8.07 -4.74 11.15
N PHE A 53 -6.90 -4.14 11.29
CA PHE A 53 -5.63 -4.87 11.46
C PHE A 53 -4.92 -4.51 12.77
N GLY A 54 -4.29 -5.53 13.37
CA GLY A 54 -3.46 -5.41 14.58
C GLY A 54 -4.27 -5.18 15.85
N SER A 55 -3.60 -4.85 16.95
CA SER A 55 -4.24 -4.52 18.23
C SER A 55 -3.86 -3.11 18.68
N ARG A 56 -4.76 -2.44 19.37
CA ARG A 56 -4.52 -1.12 19.96
C ARG A 56 -5.11 -1.08 21.37
N ARG A 57 -4.27 -0.70 22.34
CA ARG A 57 -4.68 -0.60 23.76
C ARG A 57 -5.91 0.30 23.90
N ALA A 58 -6.91 -0.16 24.66
CA ALA A 58 -8.18 0.55 24.86
C ALA A 58 -8.02 2.03 25.28
N SER A 59 -7.02 2.35 26.11
CA SER A 59 -6.74 3.73 26.54
C SER A 59 -6.23 4.66 25.43
N ARG A 60 -5.81 4.12 24.28
CA ARG A 60 -5.36 4.88 23.11
C ARG A 60 -6.43 4.98 22.03
N VAL A 61 -7.63 4.46 22.27
CA VAL A 61 -8.75 4.44 21.33
C VAL A 61 -9.77 5.50 21.77
N THR A 62 -10.26 6.29 20.83
CA THR A 62 -11.30 7.29 21.11
C THR A 62 -12.63 6.60 21.41
N LYS A 63 -13.48 7.21 22.24
CA LYS A 63 -14.78 6.64 22.64
C LYS A 63 -15.67 6.25 21.44
N ALA A 64 -15.67 7.07 20.39
CA ALA A 64 -16.42 6.81 19.16
C ALA A 64 -15.91 5.56 18.43
N ALA A 65 -14.59 5.42 18.27
CA ALA A 65 -13.99 4.24 17.64
C ALA A 65 -14.22 2.99 18.50
N ALA A 66 -14.13 3.11 19.83
CA ALA A 66 -14.41 2.00 20.74
C ALA A 66 -15.86 1.49 20.61
N GLY A 67 -16.84 2.38 20.51
CA GLY A 67 -18.24 2.00 20.25
C GLY A 67 -18.43 1.30 18.91
N HIS A 68 -17.71 1.74 17.86
CA HIS A 68 -17.72 1.09 16.55
C HIS A 68 -17.20 -0.34 16.60
N TYR A 69 -16.04 -0.56 17.23
CA TYR A 69 -15.46 -1.90 17.40
C TYR A 69 -16.33 -2.80 18.29
N ALA A 70 -16.92 -2.25 19.36
CA ALA A 70 -17.80 -2.97 20.26
C ALA A 70 -19.07 -3.47 19.56
N LYS A 71 -19.64 -2.68 18.64
CA LYS A 71 -20.81 -3.10 17.82
C LYS A 71 -20.51 -4.35 17.00
N ALA A 72 -19.28 -4.50 16.54
CA ALA A 72 -18.83 -5.65 15.77
C ALA A 72 -18.26 -6.79 16.63
N GLY A 73 -18.14 -6.61 17.95
CA GLY A 73 -17.57 -7.60 18.87
C GLY A 73 -16.06 -7.83 18.67
N VAL A 74 -15.33 -6.88 18.10
CA VAL A 74 -13.89 -7.03 17.78
C VAL A 74 -12.99 -6.17 18.66
N GLU A 75 -11.74 -6.60 18.82
CA GLU A 75 -10.71 -5.77 19.41
C GLU A 75 -10.33 -4.60 18.47
N ALA A 76 -10.06 -3.43 19.07
CA ALA A 76 -9.62 -2.24 18.34
C ALA A 76 -8.33 -2.49 17.55
N GLY A 77 -8.37 -2.14 16.26
CA GLY A 77 -7.22 -2.22 15.37
C GLY A 77 -6.34 -0.96 15.39
N THR A 78 -5.14 -1.10 14.83
CA THR A 78 -4.26 0.03 14.50
C THR A 78 -4.69 0.69 13.18
N ILE A 79 -5.23 -0.08 12.25
CA ILE A 79 -5.62 0.36 10.91
C ILE A 79 -7.05 -0.11 10.63
N LEU A 80 -7.83 0.74 9.99
CA LEU A 80 -9.13 0.41 9.39
C LEU A 80 -9.04 0.68 7.89
N ARG A 81 -9.41 -0.31 7.07
CA ARG A 81 -9.46 -0.17 5.61
C ARG A 81 -10.73 -0.80 5.06
N GLU A 82 -11.25 -0.20 4.00
CA GLU A 82 -12.39 -0.76 3.25
C GLU A 82 -11.91 -1.42 1.98
N PHE A 83 -12.50 -2.57 1.67
CA PHE A 83 -12.35 -3.27 0.41
C PHE A 83 -13.70 -3.31 -0.29
N ARG A 84 -13.76 -2.76 -1.50
CA ARG A 84 -14.96 -2.89 -2.35
C ARG A 84 -15.01 -4.29 -2.89
N ILE A 85 -16.11 -4.99 -2.64
CA ILE A 85 -16.31 -6.38 -3.06
C ILE A 85 -17.68 -6.55 -3.70
N ASP A 86 -17.84 -7.64 -4.43
CA ASP A 86 -19.12 -8.00 -5.05
C ASP A 86 -20.11 -8.44 -3.96
N SER A 87 -21.41 -8.20 -4.18
CA SER A 87 -22.48 -8.45 -3.19
C SER A 87 -22.55 -9.90 -2.72
N ALA A 88 -22.34 -10.86 -3.61
CA ALA A 88 -22.33 -12.28 -3.27
C ALA A 88 -21.23 -12.64 -2.24
N LYS A 89 -20.03 -12.07 -2.38
CA LYS A 89 -18.94 -12.29 -1.42
C LYS A 89 -19.14 -11.52 -0.12
N ALA A 90 -19.86 -10.40 -0.17
CA ALA A 90 -20.19 -9.65 1.04
C ALA A 90 -21.19 -10.37 1.93
N SER A 91 -22.13 -11.15 1.36
CA SER A 91 -23.11 -11.92 2.12
C SER A 91 -22.52 -13.14 2.84
N GLU A 92 -21.36 -13.63 2.40
CA GLU A 92 -20.68 -14.78 3.03
C GLU A 92 -19.97 -14.40 4.33
N LEU A 93 -19.56 -13.13 4.44
CA LEU A 93 -18.78 -12.62 5.57
C LEU A 93 -19.70 -12.13 6.70
N LYS A 94 -19.19 -12.21 7.93
CA LYS A 94 -19.88 -11.66 9.11
C LYS A 94 -19.01 -10.66 9.85
N ALA A 95 -19.64 -9.66 10.49
CA ALA A 95 -18.93 -8.81 11.43
C ALA A 95 -18.38 -9.65 12.59
N GLY A 96 -17.15 -9.39 13.01
CA GLY A 96 -16.44 -10.20 14.00
C GLY A 96 -15.53 -11.28 13.41
N GLU A 97 -15.70 -11.62 12.13
CA GLU A 97 -14.95 -12.71 11.50
C GLU A 97 -13.47 -12.35 11.31
N VAL A 98 -12.59 -13.34 11.55
CA VAL A 98 -11.15 -13.22 11.36
C VAL A 98 -10.80 -13.69 9.96
N ILE A 99 -10.12 -12.85 9.18
CA ILE A 99 -9.67 -13.19 7.82
C ILE A 99 -8.22 -13.68 7.91
N ALA A 100 -8.00 -14.94 7.52
CA ALA A 100 -6.69 -15.57 7.55
C ALA A 100 -5.83 -15.23 6.32
N ALA A 101 -4.51 -15.35 6.46
CA ALA A 101 -3.53 -15.23 5.37
C ALA A 101 -3.74 -16.25 4.25
N SER A 102 -4.42 -17.38 4.54
CA SER A 102 -4.81 -18.41 3.58
C SER A 102 -5.83 -17.94 2.54
N LEU A 103 -6.34 -16.70 2.65
CA LEU A 103 -7.08 -16.04 1.58
C LEU A 103 -6.24 -15.91 0.29
N PHE A 104 -4.92 -15.93 0.42
CA PHE A 104 -3.99 -15.89 -0.69
C PHE A 104 -3.27 -17.21 -0.89
N GLU A 105 -2.96 -17.52 -2.14
CA GLU A 105 -2.24 -18.72 -2.54
C GLU A 105 -0.83 -18.41 -3.05
N VAL A 106 0.06 -19.41 -2.97
CA VAL A 106 1.40 -19.33 -3.55
C VAL A 106 1.30 -19.23 -5.08
N GLY A 107 2.10 -18.34 -5.68
CA GLY A 107 2.07 -18.04 -7.11
C GLY A 107 0.96 -17.07 -7.53
N GLN A 108 0.02 -16.72 -6.63
CA GLN A 108 -0.98 -15.70 -6.90
C GLN A 108 -0.32 -14.32 -7.05
N LYS A 109 -0.84 -13.52 -7.98
CA LYS A 109 -0.41 -12.14 -8.17
C LYS A 109 -1.27 -11.16 -7.39
N VAL A 110 -0.62 -10.24 -6.71
CA VAL A 110 -1.20 -9.24 -5.82
C VAL A 110 -0.70 -7.85 -6.15
N ASP A 111 -1.53 -6.86 -5.82
CA ASP A 111 -1.18 -5.46 -5.79
C ASP A 111 -0.98 -5.07 -4.32
N VAL A 112 0.15 -4.43 -4.02
CA VAL A 112 0.47 -3.97 -2.66
C VAL A 112 0.53 -2.46 -2.62
N GLN A 113 -0.35 -1.87 -1.82
CA GLN A 113 -0.43 -0.44 -1.58
C GLN A 113 0.21 -0.08 -0.24
N GLY A 114 0.94 1.03 -0.19
CA GLY A 114 1.53 1.55 1.04
C GLY A 114 1.95 3.00 0.88
N VAL A 115 2.34 3.64 1.98
CA VAL A 115 2.87 5.01 1.96
C VAL A 115 4.37 4.96 1.66
N SER A 116 4.79 5.64 0.61
CA SER A 116 6.20 5.72 0.21
C SER A 116 7.07 6.43 1.24
N ILE A 117 8.35 6.06 1.32
CA ILE A 117 9.30 6.67 2.27
C ILE A 117 9.44 8.17 1.97
N GLY A 118 9.17 9.01 2.97
CA GLY A 118 9.36 10.44 2.91
C GLY A 118 10.83 10.82 2.66
N LYS A 119 11.06 11.75 1.73
CA LYS A 119 12.38 12.27 1.36
C LYS A 119 12.53 13.76 1.67
N GLY A 120 11.53 14.38 2.30
CA GLY A 120 11.49 15.80 2.63
C GLY A 120 11.38 16.70 1.40
N TYR A 121 11.81 17.95 1.53
CA TYR A 121 11.91 18.88 0.40
C TYR A 121 13.05 18.46 -0.53
N ALA A 122 12.73 18.12 -1.77
CA ALA A 122 13.67 17.62 -2.75
C ALA A 122 13.87 18.62 -3.91
N GLY A 123 15.13 18.74 -4.35
CA GLY A 123 15.51 19.44 -5.58
C GLY A 123 14.97 18.76 -6.84
N THR A 124 15.00 19.45 -7.98
CA THR A 124 14.47 18.95 -9.26
C THR A 124 15.20 17.72 -9.79
N ILE A 125 16.51 17.64 -9.55
CA ILE A 125 17.32 16.45 -9.90
C ILE A 125 16.79 15.22 -9.17
N LYS A 126 16.69 15.27 -7.83
CA LYS A 126 16.22 14.12 -7.02
C LYS A 126 14.75 13.80 -7.24
N ARG A 127 13.90 14.82 -7.42
CA ARG A 127 12.43 14.68 -7.52
C ARG A 127 11.97 14.24 -8.91
N HIS A 128 12.62 14.74 -9.97
CA HIS A 128 12.17 14.61 -11.36
C HIS A 128 13.25 14.09 -12.32
N ASN A 129 14.40 13.67 -11.81
CA ASN A 129 15.56 13.18 -12.58
C ASN A 129 16.06 14.18 -13.64
N PHE A 130 16.05 15.49 -13.31
CA PHE A 130 16.66 16.51 -14.17
C PHE A 130 18.19 16.33 -14.21
N ALA A 131 18.82 16.73 -15.31
CA ALA A 131 20.28 16.81 -15.41
C ALA A 131 20.82 18.07 -14.70
N SER A 132 22.07 18.02 -14.26
CA SER A 132 22.80 19.19 -13.76
C SER A 132 23.41 20.00 -14.90
N GLY A 133 23.68 21.28 -14.66
CA GLY A 133 24.50 22.12 -15.53
C GLY A 133 25.98 21.74 -15.50
N ARG A 134 26.80 22.39 -16.33
CA ARG A 134 28.26 22.19 -16.40
C ARG A 134 28.93 22.47 -15.05
N ALA A 135 29.99 21.74 -14.71
CA ALA A 135 30.68 21.91 -13.43
C ALA A 135 31.71 23.07 -13.43
N SER A 136 32.62 23.10 -14.41
CA SER A 136 33.85 23.92 -14.37
C SER A 136 33.96 25.00 -15.47
N HIS A 137 33.25 24.86 -16.60
CA HIS A 137 33.37 25.78 -17.73
C HIS A 137 32.49 27.03 -17.58
N GLY A 138 32.88 27.93 -16.66
CA GLY A 138 32.27 29.26 -16.51
C GLY A 138 30.84 29.25 -15.93
N ASN A 139 30.38 28.12 -15.35
CA ASN A 139 29.06 28.07 -14.74
C ASN A 139 29.02 28.94 -13.47
N SER A 140 28.18 29.97 -13.49
CA SER A 140 27.92 30.83 -12.33
C SER A 140 26.73 30.30 -11.53
N ARG A 141 27.02 29.55 -10.46
CA ARG A 141 26.07 29.09 -9.42
C ARG A 141 24.84 28.32 -9.94
N SER A 142 24.87 27.82 -11.17
CA SER A 142 23.73 27.18 -11.84
C SER A 142 23.98 25.68 -12.07
N HIS A 143 24.70 25.04 -11.17
CA HIS A 143 25.04 23.61 -11.27
C HIS A 143 23.81 22.71 -11.12
N ASN A 144 22.98 22.95 -10.10
CA ASN A 144 21.84 22.08 -9.75
C ASN A 144 20.48 22.80 -9.81
N VAL A 145 20.38 23.83 -10.65
CA VAL A 145 19.16 24.61 -10.86
C VAL A 145 18.28 23.98 -11.94
N PRO A 146 16.95 24.22 -11.96
CA PRO A 146 16.04 23.63 -12.94
C PRO A 146 16.18 24.18 -14.37
N GLY A 147 16.96 25.23 -14.58
CA GLY A 147 17.00 25.96 -15.85
C GLY A 147 15.75 26.80 -16.08
N SER A 148 15.37 27.02 -17.34
CA SER A 148 14.21 27.84 -17.69
C SER A 148 12.88 27.20 -17.25
N ILE A 149 12.01 28.02 -16.65
CA ILE A 149 10.70 27.60 -16.15
C ILE A 149 9.55 27.91 -17.12
N GLY A 150 9.78 28.70 -18.17
CA GLY A 150 8.74 29.15 -19.11
C GLY A 150 9.29 29.95 -20.29
N MET A 151 8.39 30.49 -21.11
CA MET A 151 8.71 31.43 -22.20
C MET A 151 8.62 32.89 -21.70
N ALA A 152 8.92 33.85 -22.58
CA ALA A 152 8.87 35.29 -22.29
C ALA A 152 7.41 35.83 -22.34
N GLN A 153 7.12 36.79 -23.24
CA GLN A 153 5.87 37.56 -23.24
C GLN A 153 4.62 36.71 -23.48
N ASP A 154 4.66 35.79 -24.44
CA ASP A 154 3.56 34.87 -24.75
C ASP A 154 4.01 33.45 -24.39
N PRO A 155 3.39 32.76 -23.40
CA PRO A 155 2.11 33.05 -22.73
C PRO A 155 2.22 33.92 -21.45
N GLY A 156 3.39 34.46 -21.11
CA GLY A 156 3.54 35.40 -19.99
C GLY A 156 3.36 34.78 -18.59
N ARG A 157 3.35 33.44 -18.49
CA ARG A 157 3.13 32.72 -17.24
C ARG A 157 3.74 31.32 -17.25
N VAL A 158 3.94 30.77 -16.06
CA VAL A 158 4.30 29.35 -15.89
C VAL A 158 3.05 28.49 -15.95
N PHE A 159 3.08 27.40 -16.72
CA PHE A 159 1.95 26.48 -16.83
C PHE A 159 1.75 25.65 -15.55
N PRO A 160 0.49 25.36 -15.16
CA PRO A 160 0.18 24.40 -14.11
C PRO A 160 0.80 23.03 -14.38
N GLY A 161 1.24 22.34 -13.32
CA GLY A 161 1.91 21.04 -13.43
C GLY A 161 3.38 21.11 -13.86
N LYS A 162 3.97 22.30 -14.03
CA LYS A 162 5.41 22.44 -14.29
C LYS A 162 6.22 21.76 -13.17
N ARG A 163 7.14 20.89 -13.57
CA ARG A 163 8.01 20.16 -12.64
C ARG A 163 8.99 21.12 -11.96
N MET A 164 8.89 21.23 -10.63
CA MET A 164 9.72 22.08 -9.79
C MET A 164 10.17 21.33 -8.52
N THR A 165 10.97 21.98 -7.68
CA THR A 165 11.33 21.48 -6.35
C THR A 165 10.09 21.32 -5.47
N GLY A 166 10.19 20.53 -4.40
CA GLY A 166 9.07 20.35 -3.47
C GLY A 166 9.16 19.05 -2.67
N HIS A 167 8.15 18.80 -1.84
CA HIS A 167 8.08 17.57 -1.05
C HIS A 167 8.07 16.32 -1.95
N MET A 168 8.82 15.29 -1.54
CA MET A 168 8.93 14.01 -2.23
C MET A 168 8.73 12.86 -1.24
N GLY A 169 7.97 11.84 -1.65
CA GLY A 169 7.59 10.73 -0.78
C GLY A 169 6.40 11.07 0.11
N ASP A 170 6.12 10.22 1.10
CA ASP A 170 4.93 10.31 1.96
C ASP A 170 3.61 10.33 1.18
N VAL A 171 3.62 9.70 0.01
CA VAL A 171 2.44 9.53 -0.86
C VAL A 171 2.08 8.07 -0.94
N THR A 172 0.78 7.78 -1.02
CA THR A 172 0.25 6.44 -1.25
C THR A 172 0.64 5.96 -2.65
N VAL A 173 1.34 4.83 -2.71
CA VAL A 173 1.79 4.20 -3.96
C VAL A 173 1.33 2.75 -3.96
N THR A 174 0.98 2.23 -5.13
CA THR A 174 0.66 0.82 -5.34
C THR A 174 1.69 0.20 -6.27
N THR A 175 2.32 -0.88 -5.83
CA THR A 175 3.14 -1.74 -6.69
C THR A 175 2.30 -2.91 -7.13
N GLN A 176 2.20 -3.12 -8.44
CA GLN A 176 1.26 -4.06 -9.03
C GLN A 176 1.93 -5.36 -9.48
N ASN A 177 1.12 -6.41 -9.61
CA ASN A 177 1.52 -7.71 -10.18
C ASN A 177 2.69 -8.38 -9.43
N LEU A 178 2.81 -8.17 -8.13
CA LEU A 178 3.79 -8.86 -7.31
C LEU A 178 3.32 -10.29 -7.06
N GLU A 179 4.25 -11.23 -7.05
CA GLU A 179 3.95 -12.66 -6.88
C GLU A 179 4.11 -13.06 -5.41
N ILE A 180 3.19 -13.88 -4.89
CA ILE A 180 3.35 -14.47 -3.56
C ILE A 180 4.27 -15.68 -3.69
N ALA A 181 5.45 -15.60 -3.08
CA ALA A 181 6.44 -16.66 -3.12
C ALA A 181 6.20 -17.74 -2.05
N ARG A 182 5.66 -17.37 -0.89
CA ARG A 182 5.28 -18.30 0.18
C ARG A 182 4.21 -17.67 1.08
N VAL A 183 3.32 -18.50 1.60
CA VAL A 183 2.35 -18.15 2.65
C VAL A 183 2.67 -18.97 3.89
N ASP A 184 2.82 -18.31 5.03
CA ASP A 184 2.99 -18.94 6.34
C ASP A 184 1.69 -18.70 7.13
N ALA A 185 0.83 -19.72 7.15
CA ALA A 185 -0.47 -19.65 7.81
C ALA A 185 -0.37 -19.70 9.34
N GLU A 186 0.66 -20.31 9.91
CA GLU A 186 0.83 -20.37 11.36
C GLU A 186 1.18 -18.99 11.92
N ARG A 187 2.10 -18.30 11.25
CA ARG A 187 2.55 -16.95 11.66
C ARG A 187 1.76 -15.82 11.01
N GLN A 188 0.83 -16.15 10.11
CA GLN A 188 0.05 -15.18 9.32
C GLN A 188 0.94 -14.20 8.55
N LEU A 189 1.95 -14.74 7.85
CA LEU A 189 2.90 -13.96 7.04
C LEU A 189 2.72 -14.23 5.55
N LEU A 190 2.83 -13.17 4.75
CA LEU A 190 2.94 -13.24 3.30
C LEU A 190 4.35 -12.87 2.86
N LEU A 191 4.99 -13.74 2.08
CA LEU A 191 6.28 -13.47 1.45
C LEU A 191 6.03 -13.09 0.00
N VAL A 192 6.13 -11.80 -0.29
CA VAL A 192 5.86 -11.24 -1.62
C VAL A 192 7.18 -11.00 -2.35
N LYS A 193 7.31 -11.50 -3.57
CA LYS A 193 8.50 -11.33 -4.42
C LYS A 193 8.71 -9.85 -4.76
N GLY A 194 9.92 -9.35 -4.54
CA GLY A 194 10.31 -7.98 -4.84
C GLY A 194 10.04 -6.98 -3.71
N ALA A 195 10.06 -5.69 -4.06
CA ALA A 195 9.98 -4.58 -3.12
C ALA A 195 8.56 -4.03 -3.01
N VAL A 196 8.15 -3.74 -1.77
CA VAL A 196 6.87 -3.11 -1.42
C VAL A 196 7.10 -1.66 -0.97
N PRO A 197 6.21 -0.71 -1.29
CA PRO A 197 6.31 0.68 -0.85
C PRO A 197 6.33 0.81 0.68
N GLY A 198 7.12 1.77 1.16
CA GLY A 198 7.17 2.16 2.57
C GLY A 198 8.33 1.56 3.37
N ALA A 199 8.49 2.11 4.58
CA ALA A 199 9.52 1.71 5.54
C ALA A 199 9.15 0.42 6.28
N LYS A 200 10.12 -0.16 6.99
CA LYS A 200 9.87 -1.23 7.96
C LYS A 200 8.85 -0.74 9.01
N ASN A 201 7.95 -1.63 9.41
CA ASN A 201 6.77 -1.37 10.24
C ASN A 201 5.72 -0.44 9.61
N GLY A 202 5.89 -0.09 8.33
CA GLY A 202 4.91 0.68 7.57
C GLY A 202 3.64 -0.13 7.30
N GLN A 203 2.52 0.59 7.21
CA GLN A 203 1.21 0.04 6.90
C GLN A 203 1.15 -0.34 5.42
N VAL A 204 0.61 -1.53 5.15
CA VAL A 204 0.42 -2.03 3.79
C VAL A 204 -0.98 -2.59 3.62
N VAL A 205 -1.48 -2.53 2.40
CA VAL A 205 -2.73 -3.14 1.98
C VAL A 205 -2.41 -4.07 0.82
N VAL A 206 -2.76 -5.33 0.95
CA VAL A 206 -2.54 -6.36 -0.07
C VAL A 206 -3.91 -6.71 -0.65
N SER A 207 -4.05 -6.59 -1.97
CA SER A 207 -5.26 -6.98 -2.69
C SER A 207 -4.89 -7.87 -3.88
N PRO A 208 -5.77 -8.77 -4.33
CA PRO A 208 -5.53 -9.50 -5.57
C PRO A 208 -5.30 -8.55 -6.75
N ALA A 209 -4.40 -8.92 -7.67
CA ALA A 209 -4.00 -8.05 -8.76
C ALA A 209 -5.19 -7.72 -9.69
N ILE A 210 -5.39 -6.43 -9.98
CA ILE A 210 -6.53 -6.00 -10.82
C ILE A 210 -6.31 -6.34 -12.30
N LYS A 211 -5.05 -6.31 -12.75
CA LYS A 211 -4.68 -6.47 -14.17
C LYS A 211 -4.59 -7.91 -14.65
N ILE A 212 -4.68 -8.88 -13.73
CA ILE A 212 -4.51 -10.29 -14.03
C ILE A 212 -5.75 -11.00 -13.55
N LYS A 213 -6.44 -11.68 -14.46
CA LYS A 213 -7.59 -12.50 -14.10
C LYS A 213 -7.11 -13.60 -13.15
N ALA A 214 -7.78 -13.72 -12.00
CA ALA A 214 -7.61 -14.88 -11.14
C ALA A 214 -7.80 -16.15 -11.97
N LYS A 215 -6.91 -17.13 -11.85
CA LYS A 215 -7.14 -18.46 -12.42
C LYS A 215 -8.46 -18.96 -11.83
N LYS A 216 -9.34 -19.51 -12.68
CA LYS A 216 -10.61 -20.11 -12.24
C LYS A 216 -10.29 -21.22 -11.22
N GLY A 217 -10.79 -21.11 -9.99
CA GLY A 217 -10.69 -22.17 -8.98
C GLY A 217 -9.74 -21.92 -7.80
N ALA A 218 -9.29 -20.68 -7.60
CA ALA A 218 -8.67 -20.20 -6.36
C ALA A 218 -9.60 -19.20 -5.66
#